data_AF-A0A654EKQ4-F1
#
_entry.id   AF-A0A654EKQ4-F1
#
_cell.length_a   1.000
_cell.length_b   1.000
_cell.length_c   1.000
_cell.angle_alpha   90.00
_cell.angle_beta   90.00
_cell.angle_gamma   90.00
#
_symmetry.space_group_name_H-M   'P 1'
#
loop_
_entity.id
_entity.type
_entity.pdbx_description
1 polymer ?
#
loop_
_entity_poly.entity_id
_entity_poly.type
_entity_poly.pdbx_seq_one_letter_code
_entity_poly.pdbx_strand_id
1 'polypeptide(L)'
;MTGINTHFAVALFCFFSFSLRAMSQASQMLIDCTQFDNVTRTSSYLSNRDMVLSTLRNRSSIGSYSNATAGLSPNTIYGMFLCRGDLNRTSCSDCVNATTLEIYKSCFYRKSALVISNECIVRYSNVSFFTLVEDVPSTARFSTGNSLDSPQFFSQTLLEKLDALILRASLSSSLPVPYFVNDQQHVTQLEGSYDLHAMVQCSPDLDPRNCTVCLRLAVQRLSGCCSHAQFARIFYTKCLITYEISALQPNVTSLGVTKSESLTVYII
;
A
#
# COMPACT_ATOMS: atom_id res chain seq x y z
N MET A 1 -46.65 -8.73 -50.19
CA MET A 1 -46.74 -9.60 -48.98
C MET A 1 -45.79 -10.76 -49.15
N THR A 2 -44.57 -10.65 -48.64
CA THR A 2 -43.64 -11.78 -48.42
C THR A 2 -42.79 -11.38 -47.21
N GLY A 3 -42.94 -12.15 -46.13
CA GLY A 3 -42.47 -11.81 -44.80
C GLY A 3 -41.12 -12.44 -44.43
N ILE A 4 -40.31 -11.61 -43.77
CA ILE A 4 -39.55 -11.83 -42.53
C ILE A 4 -38.58 -13.02 -42.44
N ASN A 5 -37.29 -12.65 -42.51
CA ASN A 5 -36.14 -13.01 -41.66
C ASN A 5 -36.32 -14.09 -40.59
N THR A 6 -35.42 -15.07 -40.56
CA THR A 6 -34.64 -15.47 -39.36
C THR A 6 -33.65 -16.60 -39.70
N HIS A 7 -32.51 -16.60 -39.01
CA HIS A 7 -31.49 -17.67 -38.94
C HIS A 7 -30.48 -17.80 -40.09
N PHE A 8 -29.38 -17.06 -40.00
CA PHE A 8 -28.03 -17.64 -39.99
C PHE A 8 -27.06 -16.68 -39.31
N ALA A 9 -27.34 -16.39 -38.04
CA ALA A 9 -26.47 -15.68 -37.12
C ALA A 9 -25.66 -16.69 -36.31
N VAL A 10 -24.66 -17.35 -36.91
CA VAL A 10 -23.66 -18.12 -36.18
C VAL A 10 -22.36 -18.09 -36.98
N ALA A 11 -21.25 -17.86 -36.28
CA ALA A 11 -19.87 -17.95 -36.77
C ALA A 11 -19.26 -16.68 -37.42
N LEU A 12 -19.52 -15.50 -36.86
CA LEU A 12 -18.42 -14.54 -36.68
C LEU A 12 -17.58 -15.04 -35.50
N PHE A 13 -16.78 -16.06 -35.77
CA PHE A 13 -15.73 -16.58 -34.91
C PHE A 13 -14.56 -15.57 -34.89
N CYS A 14 -14.88 -14.29 -34.65
CA CYS A 14 -13.93 -13.39 -34.03
C CYS A 14 -13.85 -13.86 -32.59
N PHE A 15 -12.96 -14.83 -32.36
CA PHE A 15 -12.14 -14.92 -31.17
C PHE A 15 -11.37 -13.60 -31.06
N PHE A 16 -12.11 -12.53 -30.81
CA PHE A 16 -11.64 -11.39 -30.09
C PHE A 16 -11.30 -11.98 -28.73
N SER A 17 -10.04 -12.42 -28.65
CA SER A 17 -9.34 -12.68 -27.42
C SER A 17 -9.34 -11.33 -26.73
N PHE A 18 -10.48 -10.99 -26.12
CA PHE A 18 -10.67 -9.90 -25.20
C PHE A 18 -9.91 -10.35 -23.96
N SER A 19 -8.58 -10.40 -24.10
CA SER A 19 -7.67 -10.20 -23.01
C SER A 19 -8.06 -8.82 -22.50
N LEU A 20 -9.00 -8.78 -21.56
CA LEU A 20 -8.98 -7.78 -20.51
C LEU A 20 -7.63 -8.00 -19.81
N ARG A 21 -6.56 -7.53 -20.46
CA ARG A 21 -5.48 -6.93 -19.70
C ARG A 21 -6.19 -5.78 -19.02
N ALA A 22 -6.61 -6.02 -17.78
CA ALA A 22 -6.85 -4.93 -16.85
C ALA A 22 -5.69 -3.97 -17.10
N MET A 23 -6.00 -2.78 -17.62
CA MET A 23 -4.99 -1.74 -17.73
C MET A 23 -4.48 -1.59 -16.31
N SER A 24 -3.29 -2.12 -16.03
CA SER A 24 -2.68 -1.95 -14.73
C SER A 24 -2.53 -0.45 -14.58
N GLN A 25 -3.40 0.16 -13.79
CA GLN A 25 -3.28 1.54 -13.40
C GLN A 25 -1.84 1.68 -12.91
N ALA A 26 -1.08 2.63 -13.45
CA ALA A 26 0.31 2.82 -13.08
C ALA A 26 0.36 2.84 -11.54
N SER A 27 0.98 1.83 -10.94
CA SER A 27 1.03 1.74 -9.49
C SER A 27 1.75 2.99 -9.01
N GLN A 28 1.03 3.88 -8.34
CA GLN A 28 1.62 5.12 -7.85
C GLN A 28 2.73 4.73 -6.86
N MET A 29 3.99 5.00 -7.21
CA MET A 29 5.14 4.68 -6.38
C MET A 29 5.75 5.96 -5.83
N LEU A 30 6.10 5.97 -4.54
CA LEU A 30 7.09 6.92 -4.02
C LEU A 30 8.46 6.29 -4.23
N ILE A 31 9.38 7.01 -4.85
CA ILE A 31 10.77 6.60 -5.05
C ILE A 31 11.66 7.60 -4.32
N ASP A 32 12.41 7.11 -3.34
CA ASP A 32 13.43 7.87 -2.66
C ASP A 32 14.79 7.23 -2.89
N CYS A 33 15.70 8.01 -3.48
CA CYS A 33 17.06 7.62 -3.80
C CYS A 33 18.04 8.43 -2.93
N THR A 34 17.96 8.28 -1.62
CA THR A 34 18.78 9.02 -0.65
C THR A 34 20.26 8.60 -0.65
N GLN A 35 21.11 9.47 -0.11
CA GLN A 35 22.59 9.50 -0.18
C GLN A 35 23.18 9.83 -1.56
N PHE A 36 23.63 11.09 -1.70
CA PHE A 36 24.24 11.65 -2.92
C PHE A 36 25.65 11.13 -3.24
N ASP A 37 26.21 10.27 -2.39
CA ASP A 37 27.47 9.60 -2.69
C ASP A 37 27.24 8.54 -3.78
N ASN A 38 27.54 8.91 -5.01
CA ASN A 38 27.42 7.98 -6.12
C ASN A 38 28.45 6.85 -5.98
N VAL A 39 27.95 5.63 -6.07
CA VAL A 39 28.75 4.41 -6.08
C VAL A 39 29.47 4.31 -7.43
N THR A 40 30.78 4.05 -7.41
CA THR A 40 31.54 3.79 -8.64
C THR A 40 31.16 2.44 -9.24
N ARG A 41 31.14 2.35 -10.57
CA ARG A 41 30.74 1.13 -11.30
C ARG A 41 31.59 -0.09 -10.97
N THR A 42 32.85 0.11 -10.58
CA THR A 42 33.82 -0.93 -10.24
C THR A 42 33.72 -1.40 -8.78
N SER A 43 32.87 -0.78 -7.96
CA SER A 43 32.72 -1.16 -6.56
C SER A 43 31.97 -2.49 -6.41
N SER A 44 32.45 -3.34 -5.50
CA SER A 44 31.71 -4.54 -5.05
C SER A 44 30.32 -4.22 -4.47
N TYR A 45 30.08 -2.96 -4.10
CA TYR A 45 28.79 -2.47 -3.59
C TYR A 45 27.62 -2.78 -4.51
N LEU A 46 27.76 -2.54 -5.83
CA LEU A 46 26.67 -2.79 -6.78
C LEU A 46 26.36 -4.28 -6.90
N SER A 47 27.39 -5.13 -6.92
CA SER A 47 27.21 -6.58 -6.93
C SER A 47 26.53 -7.09 -5.64
N ASN A 48 26.93 -6.57 -4.47
CA ASN A 48 26.28 -6.89 -3.19
C ASN A 48 24.82 -6.42 -3.16
N ARG A 49 24.52 -5.25 -3.74
CA ARG A 49 23.15 -4.73 -3.86
C ARG A 49 22.31 -5.65 -4.72
N ASP A 50 22.83 -6.04 -5.88
CA ASP A 50 22.12 -6.91 -6.82
C ASP A 50 21.86 -8.29 -6.19
N MET A 51 22.82 -8.81 -5.41
CA MET A 51 22.65 -10.03 -4.62
C MET A 51 21.54 -9.90 -3.56
N VAL A 52 21.51 -8.81 -2.80
CA VAL A 52 20.45 -8.53 -1.81
C VAL A 52 19.09 -8.43 -2.51
N LEU A 53 18.97 -7.60 -3.54
CA LEU A 53 17.70 -7.39 -4.25
C LEU A 53 17.20 -8.69 -4.91
N SER A 54 18.08 -9.50 -5.51
CA SER A 54 17.75 -10.83 -6.02
C SER A 54 17.24 -11.77 -4.93
N THR A 55 17.91 -11.77 -3.77
CA THR A 55 17.50 -12.58 -2.60
C THR A 55 16.10 -12.18 -2.12
N LEU A 56 15.81 -10.88 -2.03
CA LEU A 56 14.51 -10.37 -1.62
C LEU A 56 13.40 -10.79 -2.59
N ARG A 57 13.63 -10.66 -3.90
CA ARG A 57 12.69 -11.12 -4.95
C ARG A 57 12.40 -12.63 -4.87
N ASN A 58 13.40 -13.44 -4.55
CA ASN A 58 13.18 -14.88 -4.38
C ASN A 58 12.35 -15.17 -3.13
N ARG A 59 12.62 -14.48 -2.01
CA ARG A 59 11.93 -14.68 -0.74
C ARG A 59 10.50 -14.16 -0.71
N SER A 60 10.14 -13.19 -1.56
CA SER A 60 8.76 -12.70 -1.69
C SER A 60 7.78 -13.74 -2.21
N SER A 61 8.26 -14.82 -2.82
CA SER A 61 7.41 -15.97 -3.18
C SER A 61 7.00 -16.84 -1.98
N ILE A 62 7.66 -16.69 -0.82
CA ILE A 62 7.50 -17.56 0.35
C ILE A 62 6.76 -16.83 1.47
N GLY A 63 7.08 -15.56 1.71
CA GLY A 63 6.52 -14.76 2.80
C GLY A 63 6.28 -13.31 2.42
N SER A 64 5.56 -12.60 3.28
CA SER A 64 5.20 -11.18 3.11
C SER A 64 6.26 -10.21 3.65
N TYR A 65 7.30 -10.71 4.30
CA TYR A 65 8.44 -9.92 4.76
C TYR A 65 9.70 -10.76 4.73
N SER A 66 10.82 -10.14 4.36
CA SER A 66 12.15 -10.69 4.62
C SER A 66 13.19 -9.57 4.58
N ASN A 67 14.33 -9.83 5.20
CA ASN A 67 15.52 -9.01 5.07
C ASN A 67 16.69 -9.83 4.51
N ALA A 68 17.69 -9.15 3.97
CA ALA A 68 18.92 -9.76 3.51
C ALA A 68 20.09 -8.82 3.76
N THR A 69 21.27 -9.40 3.95
CA THR A 69 22.53 -8.67 4.09
C THR A 69 23.59 -9.33 3.23
N ALA A 70 24.39 -8.54 2.51
CA ALA A 70 25.52 -9.05 1.72
C ALA A 70 26.70 -8.09 1.77
N GLY A 71 27.91 -8.64 1.61
CA GLY A 71 29.15 -7.87 1.56
C GLY A 71 29.75 -7.55 2.93
N LEU A 72 31.00 -7.08 2.89
CA LEU A 72 31.76 -6.64 4.06
C LEU A 72 32.03 -5.14 3.98
N SER A 73 32.25 -4.51 5.13
CA SER A 73 32.58 -3.09 5.23
C SER A 73 33.77 -2.72 4.32
N PRO A 74 33.70 -1.62 3.56
CA PRO A 74 32.65 -0.58 3.55
C PRO A 74 31.50 -0.84 2.57
N ASN A 75 31.43 -2.04 1.96
CA ASN A 75 30.49 -2.37 0.89
C ASN A 75 29.33 -3.28 1.32
N THR A 76 29.01 -3.31 2.62
CA THR A 76 27.87 -4.05 3.14
C THR A 76 26.56 -3.40 2.70
N ILE A 77 25.59 -4.24 2.33
CA ILE A 77 24.22 -3.83 1.97
C ILE A 77 23.25 -4.48 2.94
N TYR A 78 22.33 -3.68 3.45
CA TYR A 78 21.16 -4.13 4.20
C TYR A 78 19.93 -3.89 3.34
N GLY A 79 19.07 -4.89 3.19
CA GLY A 79 17.84 -4.75 2.42
C GLY A 79 16.65 -5.46 3.06
N MET A 80 15.45 -5.00 2.73
CA MET A 80 14.20 -5.65 3.11
C MET A 80 13.13 -5.49 2.04
N PHE A 81 12.09 -6.33 2.14
CA PHE A 81 10.78 -6.00 1.60
C PHE A 81 9.70 -6.21 2.66
N LEU A 82 8.60 -5.46 2.53
CA LEU A 82 7.36 -5.65 3.28
C LEU A 82 6.19 -5.56 2.31
N CYS A 83 5.48 -6.67 2.09
CA CYS A 83 4.21 -6.71 1.37
C CYS A 83 3.05 -6.43 2.32
N ARG A 84 1.98 -5.86 1.78
CA ARG A 84 0.72 -5.69 2.50
C ARG A 84 0.15 -7.06 2.87
N GLY A 85 -0.31 -7.20 4.11
CA GLY A 85 -0.60 -8.51 4.71
C GLY A 85 -1.83 -9.24 4.17
N ASP A 86 -2.71 -8.55 3.43
CA ASP A 86 -3.86 -9.11 2.72
C ASP A 86 -3.51 -9.69 1.34
N LEU A 87 -2.28 -9.50 0.86
CA LEU A 87 -1.86 -9.98 -0.45
C LEU A 87 -1.50 -11.47 -0.43
N ASN A 88 -1.87 -12.15 -1.51
CA ASN A 88 -1.34 -13.49 -1.78
C ASN A 88 0.14 -13.41 -2.20
N ARG A 89 0.82 -14.57 -2.16
CA ARG A 89 2.25 -14.69 -2.50
C ARG A 89 2.59 -14.21 -3.92
N THR A 90 1.71 -14.46 -4.89
CA THR A 90 1.93 -14.03 -6.28
C THR A 90 1.93 -12.51 -6.37
N SER A 91 0.89 -11.85 -5.85
CA SER A 91 0.78 -10.39 -5.83
C SER A 91 1.91 -9.72 -5.04
N CYS A 92 2.33 -10.32 -3.92
CA CYS A 92 3.50 -9.86 -3.17
C CYS A 92 4.78 -9.96 -4.02
N SER A 93 5.02 -11.11 -4.64
CA SER A 93 6.19 -11.34 -5.50
C SER A 93 6.21 -10.38 -6.70
N ASP A 94 5.07 -10.18 -7.36
CA ASP A 94 4.93 -9.25 -8.49
C ASP A 94 5.25 -7.82 -8.06
N CYS A 95 4.76 -7.39 -6.90
CA CYS A 95 5.08 -6.07 -6.37
C CYS A 95 6.57 -5.91 -6.08
N VAL A 96 7.19 -6.87 -5.39
CA VAL A 96 8.61 -6.81 -5.05
C VAL A 96 9.48 -6.82 -6.31
N ASN A 97 9.09 -7.59 -7.33
CA ASN A 97 9.72 -7.58 -8.65
C ASN A 97 9.64 -6.21 -9.31
N ALA A 98 8.43 -5.63 -9.43
CA ALA A 98 8.22 -4.33 -10.07
C ALA A 98 8.99 -3.22 -9.35
N THR A 99 8.93 -3.22 -8.03
CA THR A 99 9.59 -2.23 -7.15
C THR A 99 11.12 -2.35 -7.25
N THR A 100 11.65 -3.57 -7.31
CA THR A 100 13.09 -3.80 -7.50
C THR A 100 13.56 -3.34 -8.90
N LEU A 101 12.76 -3.56 -9.94
CA LEU A 101 13.05 -3.03 -11.27
C LEU A 101 13.06 -1.50 -11.28
N GLU A 102 12.17 -0.87 -10.52
CA GLU A 102 12.13 0.59 -10.38
C GLU A 102 13.39 1.12 -9.68
N ILE A 103 13.86 0.42 -8.65
CA ILE A 103 15.15 0.72 -7.99
C ILE A 103 16.31 0.71 -9.00
N TYR A 104 16.38 -0.29 -9.88
CA TYR A 104 17.44 -0.36 -10.88
C TYR A 104 17.37 0.77 -11.89
N LYS A 105 16.16 1.23 -12.26
CA LYS A 105 15.97 2.33 -13.21
C LYS A 105 16.28 3.68 -12.59
N SER A 106 15.73 3.95 -11.40
CA SER A 106 15.69 5.29 -10.84
C SER A 106 16.81 5.56 -9.83
N CYS A 107 17.37 4.54 -9.18
CA CYS A 107 18.42 4.68 -8.16
C CYS A 107 19.74 3.95 -8.52
N PHE A 108 20.11 3.89 -9.81
CA PHE A 108 21.17 3.00 -10.32
C PHE A 108 22.52 3.11 -9.60
N TYR A 109 23.02 4.30 -9.27
CA TYR A 109 24.34 4.51 -8.65
C TYR A 109 24.25 4.97 -7.19
N ARG A 110 23.14 4.68 -6.50
CA ARG A 110 22.89 5.21 -5.15
C ARG A 110 23.31 4.22 -4.07
N LYS A 111 23.66 4.74 -2.90
CA LYS A 111 23.95 3.92 -1.72
C LYS A 111 22.68 3.47 -1.00
N SER A 112 21.59 4.18 -1.13
CA SER A 112 20.29 3.71 -0.63
C SER A 112 19.19 3.96 -1.63
N ALA A 113 18.16 3.13 -1.54
CA ALA A 113 16.88 3.39 -2.18
C ALA A 113 15.75 2.87 -1.31
N LEU A 114 14.63 3.57 -1.34
CA LEU A 114 13.35 3.16 -0.81
C LEU A 114 12.32 3.37 -1.91
N VAL A 115 11.51 2.35 -2.18
CA VAL A 115 10.35 2.48 -3.06
C VAL A 115 9.12 1.93 -2.34
N ILE A 116 8.06 2.73 -2.31
CA ILE A 116 6.78 2.42 -1.65
C ILE A 116 5.68 2.40 -2.73
N SER A 117 5.07 1.24 -2.98
CA SER A 117 3.85 1.10 -3.79
C SER A 117 2.61 0.98 -2.88
N ASN A 118 1.44 0.63 -3.43
CA ASN A 118 0.25 0.36 -2.61
C ASN A 118 0.28 -1.04 -1.98
N GLU A 119 1.12 -1.92 -2.54
CA GLU A 119 1.16 -3.35 -2.29
C GLU A 119 2.40 -3.77 -1.51
N CYS A 120 3.53 -3.06 -1.66
CA CYS A 120 4.75 -3.40 -0.96
C CYS A 120 5.72 -2.21 -0.82
N ILE A 121 6.68 -2.40 0.07
CA ILE A 121 7.82 -1.52 0.33
C ILE A 121 9.08 -2.33 0.06
N VAL A 122 10.04 -1.79 -0.70
CA VAL A 122 11.38 -2.36 -0.86
C VAL A 122 12.41 -1.30 -0.53
N ARG A 123 13.40 -1.65 0.30
CA ARG A 123 14.48 -0.75 0.69
C ARG A 123 15.82 -1.44 0.71
N TYR A 124 16.87 -0.73 0.30
CA TYR A 124 18.25 -1.08 0.65
C TYR A 124 19.05 0.15 1.10
N SER A 125 20.13 -0.10 1.84
CA SER A 125 21.05 0.93 2.35
C SER A 125 22.42 0.33 2.70
N ASN A 126 23.46 1.17 2.71
CA ASN A 126 24.77 0.87 3.29
C ASN A 126 24.78 0.94 4.83
N VAL A 127 23.77 1.57 5.42
CA VAL A 127 23.58 1.68 6.87
C VAL A 127 22.41 0.80 7.28
N SER A 128 22.60 -0.03 8.31
CA SER A 128 21.53 -0.87 8.85
C SER A 128 20.37 -0.01 9.34
N PHE A 129 19.17 -0.33 8.88
CA PHE A 129 17.90 0.28 9.32
C PHE A 129 16.96 -0.75 9.94
N PHE A 130 17.45 -1.96 10.22
CA PHE A 130 16.66 -2.99 10.87
C PHE A 130 16.28 -2.53 12.28
N THR A 131 15.05 -2.84 12.68
CA THR A 131 14.49 -2.50 14.01
C THR A 131 14.30 -1.01 14.29
N LEU A 132 14.72 -0.11 13.39
CA LEU A 132 14.60 1.34 13.57
C LEU A 132 13.23 1.85 13.14
N VAL A 133 12.66 2.76 13.94
CA VAL A 133 11.51 3.58 13.57
C VAL A 133 12.02 4.91 13.03
N GLU A 134 11.58 5.28 11.84
CA GLU A 134 11.89 6.57 11.23
C GLU A 134 10.58 7.32 10.98
N ASP A 135 10.61 8.63 11.19
CA ASP A 135 9.49 9.54 10.94
C ASP A 135 9.45 10.05 9.49
N VAL A 136 10.54 9.88 8.75
CA VAL A 136 10.66 10.18 7.31
C VAL A 136 11.53 9.14 6.58
N PRO A 137 11.30 8.94 5.27
CA PRO A 137 10.22 9.51 4.47
C PRO A 137 8.87 8.83 4.73
N SER A 138 7.78 9.56 4.48
CA SER A 138 6.41 9.07 4.54
C SER A 138 5.57 9.60 3.37
N THR A 139 4.54 8.84 2.97
CA THR A 139 3.62 9.25 1.89
C THR A 139 2.17 9.03 2.28
N ALA A 140 1.29 9.88 1.77
CA ALA A 140 -0.14 9.80 1.97
C ALA A 140 -0.82 9.72 0.60
N ARG A 141 -1.76 8.78 0.45
CA ARG A 141 -2.61 8.63 -0.74
C ARG A 141 -4.05 8.60 -0.31
N PHE A 142 -4.85 9.58 -0.72
CA PHE A 142 -6.22 9.76 -0.23
C PHE A 142 -7.11 10.36 -1.32
N SER A 143 -8.43 10.19 -1.18
CA SER A 143 -9.40 10.77 -2.11
C SER A 143 -9.51 12.29 -1.94
N THR A 144 -9.55 13.03 -3.04
CA THR A 144 -9.86 14.46 -3.09
C THR A 144 -11.32 14.65 -3.54
N GLY A 145 -12.29 14.68 -2.62
CA GLY A 145 -13.71 14.80 -2.95
C GLY A 145 -14.63 14.58 -1.74
N ASN A 146 -15.84 15.15 -1.81
CA ASN A 146 -16.81 15.36 -0.71
C ASN A 146 -16.63 14.40 0.48
N SER A 147 -16.19 15.00 1.58
CA SER A 147 -16.23 14.43 2.91
C SER A 147 -17.64 13.94 3.22
N LEU A 148 -17.77 12.92 4.07
CA LEU A 148 -19.04 12.63 4.71
C LEU A 148 -19.66 13.93 5.25
N ASP A 149 -20.98 14.07 5.12
CA ASP A 149 -21.74 15.26 5.53
C ASP A 149 -21.53 15.63 7.02
N SER A 150 -20.97 14.70 7.81
CA SER A 150 -20.59 14.88 9.21
C SER A 150 -19.12 14.52 9.50
N PRO A 151 -18.19 15.47 9.29
CA PRO A 151 -16.75 15.21 9.38
C PRO A 151 -16.25 14.89 10.80
N GLN A 152 -16.96 15.35 11.84
CA GLN A 152 -16.51 15.26 13.23
C GLN A 152 -16.80 13.89 13.86
N PHE A 153 -18.00 13.34 13.69
CA PHE A 153 -18.32 12.00 14.23
C PHE A 153 -17.57 10.90 13.47
N PHE A 154 -17.34 11.10 12.18
CA PHE A 154 -16.51 10.20 11.39
C PHE A 154 -15.07 10.15 11.90
N SER A 155 -14.44 11.32 12.13
CA SER A 155 -13.04 11.36 12.56
C SER A 155 -12.83 10.68 13.91
N GLN A 156 -13.76 10.86 14.86
CA GLN A 156 -13.74 10.14 16.13
C GLN A 156 -13.87 8.62 15.94
N THR A 157 -14.88 8.18 15.17
CA THR A 157 -15.12 6.74 14.90
C THR A 157 -13.89 6.09 14.25
N LEU A 158 -13.27 6.78 13.30
CA LEU A 158 -12.05 6.32 12.64
C LEU A 158 -10.88 6.20 13.63
N LEU A 159 -10.66 7.21 14.48
CA LEU A 159 -9.57 7.18 15.46
C LEU A 159 -9.75 6.07 16.49
N GLU A 160 -10.97 5.86 17.00
CA GLU A 160 -11.28 4.76 17.92
C GLU A 160 -11.02 3.39 17.27
N LYS A 161 -11.43 3.23 16.00
CA LYS A 161 -11.16 2.01 15.22
C LYS A 161 -9.67 1.77 15.03
N LEU A 162 -8.91 2.79 14.66
CA LEU A 162 -7.46 2.70 14.47
C LEU A 162 -6.74 2.39 15.79
N ASP A 163 -7.17 2.97 16.90
CA ASP A 163 -6.60 2.69 18.23
C ASP A 163 -6.78 1.22 18.64
N ALA A 164 -7.99 0.67 18.43
CA ALA A 164 -8.25 -0.74 18.67
C ALA A 164 -7.39 -1.65 17.77
N LEU A 165 -7.24 -1.29 16.49
CA LEU A 165 -6.39 -2.02 15.55
C LEU A 165 -4.91 -1.98 15.94
N ILE A 166 -4.39 -0.83 16.39
CA ILE A 166 -3.00 -0.67 16.83
C ILE A 166 -2.70 -1.56 18.03
N LEU A 167 -3.60 -1.59 19.02
CA LEU A 167 -3.44 -2.46 20.19
C LEU A 167 -3.39 -3.94 19.78
N ARG A 168 -4.34 -4.38 18.93
CA ARG A 168 -4.37 -5.75 18.40
C ARG A 168 -3.11 -6.08 17.60
N ALA A 169 -2.64 -5.15 16.77
CA ALA A 169 -1.44 -5.34 15.96
C ALA A 169 -0.23 -5.54 16.86
N SER A 170 -0.01 -4.70 17.88
CA SER A 170 1.14 -4.84 18.80
C SER A 170 1.24 -6.22 19.49
N LEU A 171 0.11 -6.92 19.62
CA LEU A 171 0.00 -8.25 20.23
C LEU A 171 0.03 -9.40 19.20
N SER A 172 0.09 -9.12 17.90
CA SER A 172 -0.04 -10.09 16.83
C SER A 172 1.28 -10.55 16.19
N SER A 173 2.40 -10.38 16.89
CA SER A 173 3.74 -10.76 16.40
C SER A 173 3.87 -12.25 16.06
N SER A 174 3.04 -13.11 16.67
CA SER A 174 3.06 -14.57 16.50
C SER A 174 2.09 -15.09 15.43
N LEU A 175 1.35 -14.21 14.75
CA LEU A 175 0.44 -14.61 13.67
C LEU A 175 1.21 -15.00 12.40
N PRO A 176 0.59 -15.76 11.46
CA PRO A 176 1.22 -16.11 10.19
C PRO A 176 1.70 -14.90 9.37
N VAL A 177 0.99 -13.78 9.49
CA VAL A 177 1.44 -12.46 9.03
C VAL A 177 1.59 -11.57 10.27
N PRO A 178 2.80 -11.44 10.84
CA PRO A 178 3.02 -10.67 12.06
C PRO A 178 2.60 -9.21 11.91
N TYR A 179 2.03 -8.64 12.97
CA TYR A 179 1.65 -7.23 13.07
C TYR A 179 0.66 -6.72 12.03
N PHE A 180 -0.04 -7.60 11.31
CA PHE A 180 -1.08 -7.23 10.36
C PHE A 180 -2.46 -7.43 10.98
N VAL A 181 -3.30 -6.39 10.99
CA VAL A 181 -4.68 -6.46 11.43
C VAL A 181 -5.55 -5.59 10.55
N ASN A 182 -6.65 -6.15 10.05
CA ASN A 182 -7.74 -5.41 9.44
C ASN A 182 -9.04 -5.69 10.19
N ASP A 183 -10.01 -4.80 10.03
CA ASP A 183 -11.33 -4.96 10.58
C ASP A 183 -12.34 -4.08 9.84
N GLN A 184 -13.58 -4.53 9.80
CA GLN A 184 -14.70 -3.79 9.21
C GLN A 184 -15.69 -3.43 10.31
N GLN A 185 -16.35 -2.28 10.19
CA GLN A 185 -17.41 -1.87 11.10
C GLN A 185 -18.53 -1.22 10.30
N HIS A 186 -19.74 -1.73 10.46
CA HIS A 186 -20.94 -1.02 10.03
C HIS A 186 -21.25 0.09 11.03
N VAL A 187 -21.35 1.32 10.55
CA VAL A 187 -21.64 2.50 11.37
C VAL A 187 -22.98 3.06 10.94
N THR A 188 -23.89 3.20 11.90
CA THR A 188 -25.22 3.79 11.67
C THR A 188 -25.31 5.09 12.47
N GLN A 189 -25.56 6.21 11.80
CA GLN A 189 -25.72 7.53 12.39
C GLN A 189 -26.97 8.20 11.83
N LEU A 190 -27.34 9.35 12.42
CA LEU A 190 -28.52 10.11 12.00
C LEU A 190 -28.44 10.59 10.54
N GLU A 191 -27.24 10.91 10.06
CA GLU A 191 -27.01 11.41 8.69
C GLU A 191 -26.82 10.28 7.66
N GLY A 192 -26.72 9.02 8.10
CA GLY A 192 -26.59 7.87 7.21
C GLY A 192 -25.83 6.69 7.81
N SER A 193 -25.69 5.64 7.01
CA SER A 193 -24.92 4.45 7.35
C SER A 193 -23.75 4.25 6.40
N TYR A 194 -22.63 3.74 6.91
CA TYR A 194 -21.47 3.41 6.10
C TYR A 194 -20.72 2.22 6.68
N ASP A 195 -20.01 1.50 5.80
CA ASP A 195 -19.05 0.48 6.21
C ASP A 195 -17.65 1.10 6.24
N LEU A 196 -17.04 1.11 7.43
CA LEU A 196 -15.66 1.49 7.62
C LEU A 196 -14.77 0.26 7.61
N HIS A 197 -13.95 0.11 6.58
CA HIS A 197 -12.87 -0.87 6.54
C HIS A 197 -11.55 -0.19 6.88
N ALA A 198 -10.84 -0.71 7.87
CA ALA A 198 -9.57 -0.17 8.33
C ALA A 198 -8.53 -1.28 8.51
N MET A 199 -7.27 -0.94 8.29
CA MET A 199 -6.16 -1.88 8.36
C MET A 199 -4.89 -1.16 8.83
N VAL A 200 -4.12 -1.86 9.65
CA VAL A 200 -2.82 -1.42 10.14
C VAL A 200 -1.80 -2.53 9.95
N GLN A 201 -0.55 -2.16 9.69
CA GLN A 201 0.53 -3.13 9.57
C GLN A 201 1.86 -2.53 10.01
N CYS A 202 2.67 -3.31 10.73
CA CYS A 202 4.07 -3.02 10.99
C CYS A 202 5.00 -4.00 10.28
N SER A 203 6.25 -3.60 10.12
CA SER A 203 7.34 -4.47 9.70
C SER A 203 7.66 -5.49 10.82
N PRO A 204 7.77 -6.79 10.52
CA PRO A 204 8.07 -7.84 11.50
C PRO A 204 9.41 -7.72 12.25
N ASP A 205 10.34 -6.86 11.81
CA ASP A 205 11.58 -6.58 12.55
C ASP A 205 11.43 -5.54 13.66
N LEU A 206 10.25 -4.92 13.82
CA LEU A 206 9.98 -4.07 14.98
C LEU A 206 9.55 -4.91 16.19
N ASP A 207 9.93 -4.45 17.38
CA ASP A 207 9.30 -4.91 18.62
C ASP A 207 7.87 -4.31 18.77
N PRO A 208 7.03 -4.85 19.68
CA PRO A 208 5.68 -4.36 19.88
C PRO A 208 5.56 -2.86 20.17
N ARG A 209 6.48 -2.29 20.96
CA ARG A 209 6.46 -0.86 21.32
C ARG A 209 6.77 -0.01 20.11
N ASN A 210 7.81 -0.37 19.36
CA ASN A 210 8.22 0.34 18.15
C ASN A 210 7.17 0.22 17.03
N CYS A 211 6.46 -0.91 16.94
CA CYS A 211 5.29 -1.03 16.07
C CYS A 211 4.20 -0.01 16.45
N THR A 212 3.85 0.09 17.74
CA THR A 212 2.89 1.08 18.22
C THR A 212 3.34 2.51 17.91
N VAL A 213 4.61 2.86 18.16
CA VAL A 213 5.14 4.20 17.85
C VAL A 213 5.00 4.52 16.37
N CYS A 214 5.39 3.61 15.48
CA CYS A 214 5.27 3.82 14.03
C CYS A 214 3.82 4.04 13.61
N LEU A 215 2.90 3.20 14.06
CA LEU A 215 1.48 3.36 13.72
C LEU A 215 0.88 4.65 14.29
N ARG A 216 1.32 5.10 15.48
CA ARG A 216 0.90 6.39 16.04
C ARG A 216 1.39 7.58 15.22
N LEU A 217 2.60 7.53 14.67
CA LEU A 217 3.08 8.54 13.69
C LEU A 217 2.19 8.54 12.44
N ALA A 218 1.81 7.36 11.94
CA ALA A 218 0.90 7.25 10.80
C ALA A 218 -0.50 7.82 11.10
N VAL A 219 -1.04 7.61 12.31
CA VAL A 219 -2.30 8.24 12.76
C VAL A 219 -2.15 9.77 12.81
N GLN A 220 -1.08 10.29 13.39
CA GLN A 220 -0.83 11.74 13.44
C GLN A 220 -0.79 12.37 12.05
N ARG A 221 -0.11 11.71 11.09
CA ARG A 221 -0.07 12.15 9.69
C ARG A 221 -1.44 12.07 9.03
N LEU A 222 -2.21 11.02 9.29
CA LEU A 222 -3.58 10.86 8.80
C LEU A 222 -4.48 12.02 9.27
N SER A 223 -4.45 12.32 10.57
CA SER A 223 -5.21 13.41 11.17
C SER A 223 -4.81 14.78 10.62
N GLY A 224 -3.53 14.97 10.30
CA GLY A 224 -3.03 16.23 9.74
C GLY A 224 -3.37 16.46 8.27
N CYS A 225 -3.64 15.40 7.48
CA CYS A 225 -3.75 15.53 6.02
C CYS A 225 -5.10 15.21 5.41
N CYS A 226 -5.83 14.26 6.00
CA CYS A 226 -6.71 13.44 5.17
C CYS A 226 -7.78 12.68 5.97
N SER A 227 -8.05 13.07 7.22
CA SER A 227 -9.06 12.45 8.10
C SER A 227 -10.50 12.52 7.58
N HIS A 228 -10.75 13.33 6.55
CA HIS A 228 -12.08 13.53 5.96
C HIS A 228 -12.21 12.91 4.56
N ALA A 229 -11.16 12.24 4.09
CA ALA A 229 -11.21 11.54 2.81
C ALA A 229 -12.11 10.29 2.92
N GLN A 230 -12.68 9.83 1.80
CA GLN A 230 -13.42 8.57 1.74
C GLN A 230 -12.47 7.36 1.85
N PHE A 231 -11.23 7.53 1.40
CA PHE A 231 -10.15 6.60 1.70
C PHE A 231 -8.87 7.37 1.99
N ALA A 232 -8.02 6.80 2.85
CA ALA A 232 -6.64 7.24 2.98
C ALA A 232 -5.72 6.04 3.20
N ARG A 233 -4.49 6.17 2.70
CA ARG A 233 -3.40 5.23 2.91
C ARG A 233 -2.16 6.02 3.31
N ILE A 234 -1.69 5.81 4.53
CA ILE A 234 -0.48 6.42 5.07
C ILE A 234 0.60 5.34 5.13
N PHE A 235 1.75 5.63 4.53
CA PHE A 235 2.90 4.75 4.53
C PHE A 235 4.09 5.45 5.17
N TYR A 236 4.71 4.76 6.10
CA TYR A 236 6.04 5.01 6.63
C TYR A 236 6.98 3.88 6.19
N THR A 237 8.27 4.00 6.45
CA THR A 237 9.27 2.99 6.06
C THR A 237 9.03 1.63 6.73
N LYS A 238 8.35 1.59 7.88
CA LYS A 238 8.14 0.39 8.70
C LYS A 238 6.69 0.09 9.06
N CYS A 239 5.74 0.91 8.64
CA CYS A 239 4.33 0.66 8.93
C CYS A 239 3.42 1.37 7.93
N LEU A 240 2.17 0.94 7.91
CA LEU A 240 1.13 1.57 7.13
C LEU A 240 -0.21 1.54 7.86
N ILE A 241 -1.05 2.52 7.55
CA ILE A 241 -2.45 2.56 7.94
C ILE A 241 -3.28 2.84 6.70
N THR A 242 -4.37 2.09 6.53
CA THR A 242 -5.35 2.39 5.50
C THR A 242 -6.75 2.39 6.09
N TYR A 243 -7.61 3.26 5.56
CA TYR A 243 -9.04 3.11 5.71
C TYR A 243 -9.75 3.41 4.40
N GLU A 244 -10.95 2.86 4.27
CA GLU A 244 -11.86 3.12 3.17
C GLU A 244 -13.29 3.01 3.69
N ILE A 245 -14.15 3.87 3.15
CA ILE A 245 -15.57 3.92 3.46
C ILE A 245 -16.33 3.45 2.24
N SER A 246 -17.19 2.46 2.43
CA SER A 246 -18.18 2.07 1.41
C SER A 246 -19.55 2.56 1.84
N ALA A 247 -20.18 3.39 1.02
CA ALA A 247 -21.54 3.85 1.28
C ALA A 247 -22.54 2.73 0.91
N LEU A 248 -23.24 2.20 1.90
CA LEU A 248 -24.54 1.56 1.67
C LEU A 248 -25.61 2.64 1.84
N GLN A 249 -26.53 2.64 0.88
CA GLN A 249 -27.53 3.66 0.55
C GLN A 249 -28.02 4.54 1.71
N PRO A 250 -28.30 5.83 1.45
CA PRO A 250 -28.95 6.67 2.44
C PRO A 250 -30.30 6.03 2.82
N ASN A 251 -30.65 6.06 4.11
CA ASN A 251 -31.99 5.71 4.59
C ASN A 251 -32.98 6.78 4.10
N VAL A 252 -33.30 6.76 2.80
CA VAL A 252 -34.21 7.71 2.18
C VAL A 252 -35.60 7.11 2.18
N THR A 253 -36.33 7.40 3.26
CA THR A 253 -37.77 7.56 3.15
C THR A 253 -38.05 8.94 2.54
N SER A 254 -37.83 9.11 1.23
CA SER A 254 -38.54 10.03 0.31
C SER A 254 -37.71 10.44 -0.93
N LEU A 255 -38.18 9.96 -2.10
CA LEU A 255 -38.29 10.64 -3.40
C LEU A 255 -37.10 11.49 -3.93
N GLY A 256 -36.24 10.81 -4.71
CA GLY A 256 -35.89 11.16 -6.09
C GLY A 256 -35.21 12.49 -6.40
N VAL A 257 -33.92 12.44 -6.77
CA VAL A 257 -33.34 13.04 -7.99
C VAL A 257 -32.01 12.31 -8.28
N THR A 258 -31.86 11.78 -9.49
CA THR A 258 -30.59 11.24 -10.01
C THR A 258 -29.69 12.37 -10.52
N LYS A 259 -28.40 12.37 -10.16
CA LYS A 259 -27.39 13.08 -10.95
C LYS A 259 -26.10 12.26 -11.04
N SER A 260 -25.69 11.98 -12.27
CA SER A 260 -24.43 11.32 -12.65
C SER A 260 -23.34 12.37 -12.69
N GLU A 261 -22.14 12.09 -12.16
CA GLU A 261 -20.97 12.95 -12.40
C GLU A 261 -19.65 12.17 -12.41
N SER A 262 -18.75 12.64 -13.27
CA SER A 262 -17.49 12.02 -13.67
C SER A 262 -16.32 12.39 -12.75
N LEU A 263 -15.40 11.43 -12.54
CA LEU A 263 -14.13 11.61 -11.83
C LEU A 263 -13.12 12.42 -12.66
N THR A 264 -12.47 13.41 -12.04
CA THR A 264 -11.20 13.98 -12.51
C THR A 264 -10.33 14.28 -11.29
N VAL A 265 -9.06 13.87 -11.34
CA VAL A 265 -8.08 13.96 -10.23
C VAL A 265 -6.90 14.82 -10.68
N TYR A 266 -6.49 15.78 -9.85
CA TYR A 266 -5.25 16.56 -10.02
C TYR A 266 -4.46 16.61 -8.70
N ILE A 267 -3.12 16.69 -8.82
CA ILE A 267 -2.12 16.56 -7.75
C ILE A 267 -1.70 17.94 -7.23
N ILE A 268 -1.57 18.09 -5.91
CA ILE A 268 -0.80 19.17 -5.25
C ILE A 268 0.43 18.52 -4.61
#